data_AF-A0AAQ0ZGC1-F1
#
_entry.id   AF-A0AAQ0ZGC1-F1
#
_cell.length_a   1.000
_cell.length_b   1.000
_cell.length_c   1.000
_cell.angle_alpha   90.00
_cell.angle_beta   90.00
_cell.angle_gamma   90.00
#
_symmetry.space_group_name_H-M   'P 1'
#
loop_
_entity.id
_entity.type
_entity.pdbx_description
1 polymer ?
#
loop_
_entity_poly.entity_id
_entity_poly.type
_entity_poly.pdbx_seq_one_letter_code
_entity_poly.pdbx_strand_id
1 'polypeptide(L)'
;MEFEWDDPLRQERRDIRNNYGEPRYQTIGKGPVGILFVVYTVRVYELGKPINRLISVRRANKKEILQYESRTFARGLQNER
;
A
#
# COMPACT_ATOMS: atom_id res chain seq x y z
N MET A 1 8.96 13.60 2.93
CA MET A 1 9.28 12.33 3.60
C MET A 1 9.09 11.25 2.57
N GLU A 2 10.20 10.75 2.04
CA GLU A 2 10.20 9.57 1.18
C GLU A 2 9.93 8.38 2.08
N PHE A 3 8.94 7.56 1.73
CA PHE A 3 8.57 6.41 2.53
C PHE A 3 9.44 5.24 2.07
N GLU A 4 10.65 5.19 2.60
CA GLU A 4 11.64 4.17 2.24
C GLU A 4 11.25 2.85 2.92
N TRP A 5 10.99 1.83 2.09
CA TRP A 5 10.53 0.52 2.52
C TRP A 5 11.58 -0.51 2.11
N ASP A 6 12.31 -1.06 3.07
CA ASP A 6 13.45 -1.97 2.87
C ASP A 6 13.02 -3.44 2.63
N ASP A 7 11.85 -3.64 2.01
CA ASP A 7 11.35 -4.97 1.65
C ASP A 7 11.37 -5.14 0.13
N PRO A 8 12.26 -6.00 -0.42
CA PRO A 8 12.32 -6.26 -1.85
C PRO A 8 11.06 -6.98 -2.36
N LEU A 9 10.23 -7.56 -1.48
CA LEU A 9 8.99 -8.24 -1.84
C LEU A 9 7.75 -7.36 -1.65
N ARG A 10 7.92 -6.06 -1.40
CA ARG A 10 6.84 -5.10 -1.27
C ARG A 10 5.94 -5.15 -2.50
N GLN A 11 4.64 -5.15 -2.28
CA GLN A 11 3.63 -5.12 -3.34
C GLN A 11 2.71 -3.92 -3.14
N GLU A 12 2.37 -3.25 -4.23
CA GLU A 12 1.56 -2.04 -4.21
C GLU A 12 0.41 -2.16 -5.21
N ARG A 13 -0.72 -1.53 -4.89
CA ARG A 13 -1.86 -1.36 -5.81
C ARG A 13 -2.54 -0.02 -5.57
N ARG A 14 -3.22 0.48 -6.59
CA ARG A 14 -4.08 1.67 -6.49
C ARG A 14 -5.38 1.32 -5.79
N ASP A 15 -5.80 2.13 -4.83
CA ASP A 15 -7.11 2.01 -4.18
C ASP A 15 -8.18 2.69 -5.04
N ILE A 16 -8.85 1.91 -5.87
CA ILE A 16 -9.92 2.38 -6.77
C ILE A 16 -11.33 2.22 -6.19
N ARG A 17 -11.45 1.84 -4.90
CA ARG A 17 -12.77 1.53 -4.31
C ARG A 17 -13.71 2.73 -4.24
N ASN A 18 -13.16 3.94 -4.06
CA ASN A 18 -13.95 5.17 -4.10
C ASN A 18 -13.15 6.28 -4.78
N ASN A 19 -13.86 7.26 -5.34
CA ASN A 19 -13.24 8.49 -5.83
C ASN A 19 -13.08 9.49 -4.67
N TYR A 20 -11.84 9.66 -4.20
CA TYR A 20 -11.50 10.54 -3.08
C TYR A 20 -10.86 11.86 -3.53
N GLY A 21 -10.89 12.18 -4.83
CA GLY A 21 -10.24 13.37 -5.41
C GLY A 21 -8.70 13.30 -5.51
N GLU A 22 -8.07 12.37 -4.78
CA GLU A 22 -6.62 12.15 -4.80
C GLU A 22 -6.28 10.67 -5.05
N PRO A 23 -5.20 10.36 -5.79
CA PRO A 23 -4.69 8.99 -5.92
C PRO A 23 -4.36 8.40 -4.55
N ARG A 24 -5.00 7.28 -4.21
CA ARG A 24 -4.71 6.47 -3.03
C ARG A 24 -4.01 5.18 -3.43
N TYR A 25 -3.05 4.78 -2.63
CA TYR A 25 -2.26 3.58 -2.80
C TYR A 25 -2.37 2.72 -1.55
N GLN A 26 -2.38 1.41 -1.76
CA GLN A 26 -2.24 0.41 -0.72
C GLN A 26 -0.93 -0.34 -0.99
N THR A 27 -0.06 -0.40 0.00
CA THR A 27 1.17 -1.18 -0.05
C THR A 27 1.17 -2.22 1.07
N ILE A 28 1.77 -3.37 0.79
CA ILE A 28 2.03 -4.41 1.77
C ILE A 28 3.49 -4.82 1.69
N GLY A 29 4.10 -5.05 2.84
CA GLY A 29 5.48 -5.53 2.90
C GLY A 29 5.88 -5.94 4.30
N LYS A 30 7.04 -6.60 4.40
CA LYS A 30 7.70 -6.91 5.66
C LYS A 30 8.30 -5.63 6.24
N GLY A 31 8.15 -5.47 7.54
CA GLY A 31 8.77 -4.40 8.32
C GLY A 31 9.23 -4.93 9.69
N PRO A 32 9.70 -4.03 10.58
CA PRO A 32 10.31 -4.42 11.85
C PRO A 32 9.39 -5.23 12.78
N VAL A 33 8.06 -5.09 12.62
CA VAL A 33 7.06 -5.69 13.50
C VAL A 33 6.18 -6.73 12.79
N GLY A 34 6.65 -7.26 11.65
CA GLY A 34 5.94 -8.23 10.81
C GLY A 34 5.50 -7.65 9.47
N ILE A 35 4.50 -8.28 8.83
CA ILE A 35 3.93 -7.77 7.58
C ILE A 35 2.97 -6.62 7.90
N LEU A 36 3.22 -5.48 7.28
CA LEU A 36 2.47 -4.25 7.44
C LEU A 36 1.65 -3.96 6.18
N PHE A 37 0.44 -3.49 6.40
CA PHE A 37 -0.44 -2.93 5.37
C PHE A 37 -0.54 -1.43 5.57
N VAL A 38 -0.26 -0.67 4.52
CA VAL A 38 -0.17 0.78 4.56
C VAL A 38 -0.98 1.41 3.44
N VAL A 39 -1.70 2.47 3.79
CA VAL A 39 -2.49 3.27 2.85
C VAL A 39 -1.99 4.69 2.87
N TYR A 40 -1.78 5.30 1.71
CA TYR A 40 -1.32 6.68 1.58
C TYR A 40 -1.88 7.36 0.33
N THR A 41 -1.86 8.69 0.30
CA THR A 41 -2.03 9.49 -0.92
C THR A 41 -0.71 10.08 -1.37
N VAL A 42 -0.58 10.30 -2.68
CA VAL A 42 0.53 11.06 -3.28
C VAL A 42 -0.01 12.45 -3.62
N ARG A 43 0.51 13.50 -2.98
CA ARG A 43 0.20 14.90 -3.32
C ARG A 43 1.41 15.55 -3.97
N VAL A 44 1.22 16.19 -5.12
CA VAL A 44 2.26 17.04 -5.73
C VAL A 44 1.95 18.47 -5.31
N TYR A 45 2.85 19.10 -4.57
CA TYR A 45 2.74 20.51 -4.21
C TYR A 45 3.39 21.38 -5.29
N GLU A 46 3.08 22.68 -5.30
CA GLU A 46 3.55 23.68 -6.29
C GLU A 46 5.09 23.72 -6.45
N LEU A 47 5.84 23.26 -5.43
CA LEU A 47 7.30 23.10 -5.45
C LEU A 47 7.78 21.82 -6.17
N GLY A 48 6.90 21.09 -6.85
CA GLY A 48 7.19 19.92 -7.69
C GLY A 48 7.57 18.64 -6.94
N LYS A 49 7.64 18.64 -5.61
CA LYS A 49 7.99 17.45 -4.82
C LYS A 49 6.75 16.63 -4.48
N PRO A 50 6.71 15.32 -4.83
CA PRO A 50 5.66 14.44 -4.35
C PRO A 50 5.80 14.23 -2.84
N ILE A 51 4.71 14.42 -2.11
CA ILE A 51 4.60 14.17 -0.68
C ILE A 51 3.62 13.02 -0.48
N ASN A 52 4.10 11.95 0.13
CA ASN A 52 3.28 10.84 0.58
C ASN A 52 2.61 11.21 1.90
N ARG A 53 1.28 11.30 1.91
CA ARG A 53 0.49 11.45 3.13
C ARG A 53 0.00 10.08 3.55
N LEU A 54 0.50 9.62 4.69
CA LEU A 54 0.04 8.40 5.34
C LEU A 54 -1.43 8.56 5.77
N ILE A 55 -2.27 7.61 5.37
CA ILE A 55 -3.68 7.51 5.82
C ILE A 55 -3.79 6.48 6.93
N SER A 56 -3.14 5.32 6.78
CA SER A 56 -3.23 4.22 7.74
C SER A 56 -2.00 3.35 7.67
N VAL A 57 -1.54 2.89 8.84
CA VAL A 57 -0.53 1.84 9.00
C VAL A 57 -1.04 0.85 10.03
N ARG A 58 -1.00 -0.43 9.69
CA ARG A 58 -1.35 -1.51 10.62
C ARG A 58 -0.65 -2.80 10.24
N ARG A 59 -0.68 -3.77 11.15
CA ARG A 59 -0.35 -5.16 10.81
C ARG A 59 -1.35 -5.70 9.77
N ALA A 60 -0.82 -6.48 8.83
CA ALA A 60 -1.62 -7.20 7.86
C ALA A 60 -2.45 -8.29 8.56
N ASN A 61 -3.67 -8.51 8.07
CA ASN A 61 -4.51 -9.63 8.53
C ASN A 61 -4.12 -10.94 7.83
N LYS A 62 -4.69 -12.07 8.24
CA LYS A 62 -4.37 -13.40 7.69
C LYS A 62 -4.50 -13.46 6.15
N LYS A 63 -5.54 -12.84 5.58
CA LYS A 63 -5.77 -12.85 4.12
C LYS A 63 -4.71 -12.04 3.39
N GLU A 64 -4.38 -10.86 3.92
CA GLU A 64 -3.34 -9.98 3.37
C GLU A 64 -1.95 -10.60 3.47
N ILE A 65 -1.64 -11.29 4.57
CA ILE A 65 -0.40 -12.05 4.74
C ILE A 65 -0.29 -13.12 3.65
N LEU A 66 -1.34 -13.92 3.43
CA LEU A 66 -1.36 -14.92 2.38
C LEU A 66 -1.16 -14.29 0.98
N GLN A 67 -1.75 -13.12 0.73
CA GLN A 67 -1.55 -12.39 -0.52
C GLN A 67 -0.12 -11.88 -0.69
N TYR A 68 0.53 -11.45 0.40
CA TYR A 68 1.93 -11.07 0.39
C TYR A 68 2.81 -12.28 0.05
N GLU A 69 2.65 -13.39 0.78
CA GLU A 69 3.44 -14.62 0.62
C GLU A 69 3.28 -15.24 -0.78
N SER A 70 2.05 -15.27 -1.30
CA SER A 70 1.74 -15.77 -2.66
C SER A 70 2.04 -14.77 -3.78
N ARG A 71 2.49 -13.56 -3.46
CA ARG A 71 2.74 -12.48 -4.42
C ARG A 71 1.54 -12.09 -5.28
N THR A 72 0.34 -12.13 -4.67
CA THR A 72 -0.93 -11.82 -5.33
C THR A 72 -1.54 -10.49 -4.88
N PHE A 73 -0.98 -9.82 -3.87
CA PHE A 73 -1.58 -8.61 -3.30
C PHE A 73 -1.80 -7.50 -4.34
N ALA A 74 -0.81 -7.27 -5.21
CA ALA A 74 -0.87 -6.25 -6.25
C ALA A 74 -2.02 -6.47 -7.26
N ARG A 75 -2.45 -7.73 -7.45
CA ARG A 75 -3.57 -8.10 -8.34
C ARG A 75 -4.94 -7.76 -7.76
N GLY A 76 -5.01 -7.35 -6.48
CA GLY A 76 -6.28 -7.14 -5.80
C GLY A 76 -6.87 -8.43 -5.26
N LEU A 77 -8.04 -8.33 -4.63
CA LEU A 77 -8.90 -9.50 -4.48
C LEU A 77 -9.37 -9.87 -5.90
N GLN A 78 -8.80 -10.92 -6.50
CA GLN A 78 -9.52 -11.59 -7.58
C GLN A 78 -10.83 -12.03 -6.96
N ASN A 79 -11.94 -11.50 -7.47
CA ASN A 79 -13.25 -12.00 -7.10
C ASN A 79 -13.24 -13.49 -7.48
N GLU A 80 -13.09 -14.37 -6.49
CA GLU A 80 -13.54 -15.74 -6.59
C GLU A 80 -15.05 -15.65 -6.82
N ARG A 81 -15.43 -15.67 -8.10
CA ARG A 81 -16.79 -15.96 -8.56
C ARG A 81 -17.03 -17.44 -8.41
#